data_AF-A0AA90ZBA3-F1
#
_entry.id   AF-A0AA90ZBA3-F1
#
_cell.length_a   1.000
_cell.length_b   1.000
_cell.length_c   1.000
_cell.angle_alpha   90.00
_cell.angle_beta   90.00
_cell.angle_gamma   90.00
#
_symmetry.space_group_name_H-M   'P 1'
#
loop_
_entity.id
_entity.type
_entity.pdbx_description
1 polymer ?
#
loop_
_entity_poly.entity_id
_entity_poly.type
_entity_poly.pdbx_seq_one_letter_code
_entity_poly.pdbx_strand_id
1 'polypeptide(L)'
;MNRAVSRGVKKLQKAFSLKANKGETGIGTLIIFIAMVLVAAVAATVLIHTAGSLQQRAQSTGSQTTQQVSSGIIVQSVWGLDSNASDPEAGYIHWIAIYVTLGTGSSPLNLGNATLSLTYQGVSASLTYLKNAYNSATSGTKNVFNSSYFADLKGANATSHFAILTISDPAKSMTGAYPVISAGDEVALLVNVTAVFGGLTQGQSVSGSVVPVVGSAGVIQFTTPVAFTTTVIQLQ
;
A
#
# COMPACT_ATOMS: atom_id res chain seq x y z
N MET A 1 93.32 -22.31 -8.70
CA MET A 1 92.41 -21.54 -9.58
C MET A 1 91.26 -20.82 -8.86
N ASN A 2 91.25 -20.68 -7.51
CA ASN A 2 90.04 -20.27 -6.77
C ASN A 2 89.94 -18.78 -6.35
N ARG A 3 90.97 -17.96 -6.62
CA ARG A 3 90.98 -16.54 -6.20
C ARG A 3 90.36 -15.57 -7.21
N ALA A 4 90.33 -15.92 -8.50
CA ALA A 4 89.75 -15.07 -9.54
C ALA A 4 88.20 -15.08 -9.50
N VAL A 5 87.60 -16.25 -9.31
CA VAL A 5 86.14 -16.43 -9.20
C VAL A 5 85.60 -15.75 -7.92
N SER A 6 86.28 -15.91 -6.78
CA SER A 6 85.93 -15.22 -5.53
C SER A 6 85.91 -13.69 -5.64
N ARG A 7 86.86 -13.11 -6.40
CA ARG A 7 86.91 -11.66 -6.64
C ARG A 7 85.80 -11.19 -7.58
N GLY A 8 85.43 -12.00 -8.57
CA GLY A 8 84.29 -11.72 -9.46
C GLY A 8 82.95 -11.69 -8.71
N VAL A 9 82.72 -12.68 -7.83
CA VAL A 9 81.50 -12.75 -6.99
C VAL A 9 81.41 -11.58 -6.01
N LYS A 10 82.53 -11.18 -5.37
CA LYS A 10 82.55 -9.99 -4.49
C LYS A 10 82.32 -8.69 -5.26
N LYS A 11 82.81 -8.57 -6.51
CA LYS A 11 82.53 -7.41 -7.37
C LYS A 11 81.06 -7.35 -7.78
N LEU A 12 80.44 -8.48 -8.09
CA LEU A 12 79.01 -8.58 -8.41
C LEU A 12 78.12 -8.26 -7.20
N GLN A 13 78.45 -8.77 -6.00
CA GLN A 13 77.75 -8.39 -4.77
C GLN A 13 77.87 -6.89 -4.47
N LYS A 14 79.03 -6.28 -4.76
CA LYS A 14 79.24 -4.85 -4.55
C LYS A 14 78.56 -3.98 -5.62
N ALA A 15 78.36 -4.50 -6.83
CA ALA A 15 77.62 -3.84 -7.91
C ALA A 15 76.09 -3.87 -7.69
N PHE A 16 75.57 -4.92 -7.05
CA PHE A 16 74.16 -5.02 -6.64
C PHE A 16 73.87 -4.45 -5.24
N SER A 17 74.90 -4.14 -4.46
CA SER A 17 74.77 -3.43 -3.18
C SER A 17 74.52 -1.94 -3.46
N LEU A 18 73.29 -1.60 -3.84
CA LEU A 18 72.81 -0.23 -3.83
C LEU A 18 72.93 0.31 -2.41
N LYS A 19 73.97 1.10 -2.13
CA LYS A 19 74.06 1.91 -0.91
C LYS A 19 73.04 3.03 -1.04
N ALA A 20 71.78 2.73 -0.73
CA ALA A 20 70.77 3.75 -0.57
C ALA A 20 71.22 4.70 0.54
N ASN A 21 71.32 5.99 0.22
CA ASN A 21 71.58 7.00 1.23
C ASN A 21 70.36 7.01 2.17
N LYS A 22 70.59 7.01 3.48
CA LYS A 22 69.51 6.95 4.49
C LYS A 22 68.41 8.02 4.28
N GLY A 23 68.76 9.18 3.70
CA GLY A 23 67.82 10.23 3.33
C GLY A 23 66.90 9.88 2.14
N GLU A 24 67.38 9.11 1.17
CA GLU A 24 66.61 8.67 0.00
C GLU A 24 65.58 7.60 0.38
N THR A 25 65.94 6.68 1.30
CA THR A 25 64.98 5.74 1.91
C THR A 25 63.90 6.47 2.71
N GLY A 26 64.24 7.56 3.39
CA GLY A 26 63.28 8.40 4.14
C GLY A 26 62.23 9.06 3.25
N ILE A 27 62.64 9.57 2.09
CA ILE A 27 61.72 10.15 1.09
C ILE A 27 60.79 9.05 0.54
N GLY A 28 61.31 7.86 0.25
CA GLY A 28 60.50 6.71 -0.17
C GLY A 28 59.44 6.30 0.86
N THR A 29 59.78 6.31 2.15
CA THR A 29 58.81 6.03 3.23
C THR A 29 57.74 7.10 3.36
N LEU A 30 58.07 8.39 3.18
CA LEU A 30 57.10 9.48 3.20
C LEU A 30 56.10 9.39 2.04
N ILE A 31 56.56 9.01 0.84
CA ILE A 31 55.70 8.83 -0.33
C ILE A 31 54.68 7.71 -0.08
N ILE A 32 55.13 6.56 0.43
CA ILE A 32 54.24 5.43 0.75
C ILE A 32 53.26 5.81 1.85
N PHE A 33 53.72 6.54 2.87
CA PHE A 33 52.87 7.00 3.95
C PHE A 33 51.71 7.86 3.44
N ILE A 34 52.01 8.86 2.60
CA ILE A 34 50.97 9.71 1.98
C ILE A 34 50.04 8.89 1.10
N ALA A 35 50.59 7.99 0.27
CA ALA A 35 49.78 7.13 -0.60
C ALA A 35 48.83 6.24 0.20
N MET A 36 49.30 5.62 1.29
CA MET A 36 48.49 4.76 2.16
C MET A 36 47.36 5.55 2.83
N VAL A 37 47.64 6.77 3.29
CA VAL A 37 46.63 7.65 3.89
C VAL A 37 45.54 8.03 2.87
N LEU A 38 45.91 8.33 1.62
CA LEU A 38 44.94 8.65 0.57
C LEU A 38 44.06 7.44 0.19
N VAL A 39 44.65 6.25 0.06
CA VAL A 39 43.89 5.02 -0.21
C VAL A 39 42.94 4.71 0.96
N ALA A 40 43.40 4.85 2.20
CA ALA A 40 42.58 4.66 3.38
C ALA A 40 41.41 5.66 3.44
N ALA A 41 41.64 6.93 3.07
CA ALA A 41 40.60 7.94 3.03
C ALA A 41 39.50 7.60 2.02
N VAL A 42 39.86 7.21 0.79
CA VAL A 42 38.89 6.80 -0.24
C VAL A 42 38.12 5.54 0.21
N ALA A 43 38.81 4.55 0.75
CA ALA A 43 38.18 3.34 1.27
C ALA A 43 37.18 3.66 2.40
N ALA A 44 37.55 4.55 3.33
CA ALA A 44 36.66 5.00 4.41
C ALA A 44 35.43 5.72 3.87
N THR A 45 35.58 6.61 2.88
CA THR A 45 34.44 7.29 2.24
C THR A 45 33.47 6.31 1.60
N VAL A 46 33.98 5.31 0.87
CA VAL A 46 33.12 4.27 0.23
C VAL A 46 32.41 3.42 1.29
N LEU A 47 33.11 3.05 2.37
CA LEU A 47 32.53 2.30 3.49
C LEU A 47 31.39 3.09 4.16
N ILE A 48 31.62 4.37 4.48
CA ILE A 48 30.61 5.24 5.10
C ILE A 48 29.43 5.46 4.17
N HIS A 49 29.66 5.73 2.88
CA HIS A 49 28.60 5.91 1.91
C HIS A 49 27.73 4.66 1.76
N THR A 50 28.36 3.49 1.67
CA THR A 50 27.65 2.21 1.58
C THR A 50 26.85 1.93 2.85
N ALA A 51 27.46 2.11 4.02
CA ALA A 51 26.78 1.94 5.31
C ALA A 51 25.60 2.90 5.47
N GLY A 52 25.76 4.18 5.10
CA GLY A 52 24.70 5.18 5.15
C GLY A 52 23.55 4.86 4.20
N SER A 53 23.85 4.46 2.96
CA SER A 53 22.81 4.06 2.00
C SER A 53 22.04 2.82 2.48
N LEU A 54 22.75 1.83 3.01
CA LEU A 54 22.12 0.63 3.60
C LEU A 54 21.26 0.99 4.81
N GLN A 55 21.71 1.91 5.67
CA GLN A 55 20.94 2.36 6.84
C GLN A 55 19.66 3.08 6.43
N GLN A 56 19.72 4.00 5.46
CA GLN A 56 18.54 4.70 4.94
C GLN A 56 17.54 3.71 4.31
N ARG A 57 18.03 2.75 3.52
CA ARG A 57 17.19 1.69 2.95
C ARG A 57 16.57 0.81 4.03
N ALA A 58 17.33 0.43 5.06
CA ALA A 58 16.84 -0.36 6.17
C ALA A 58 15.74 0.39 6.96
N GLN A 59 15.92 1.68 7.22
CA GLN A 59 14.90 2.51 7.88
C GLN A 59 13.64 2.65 7.02
N SER A 60 13.77 2.99 5.73
CA SER A 60 12.62 3.11 4.83
C SER A 60 11.87 1.79 4.70
N THR A 61 12.58 0.67 4.56
CA THR A 61 11.97 -0.67 4.46
C THR A 61 11.31 -1.06 5.79
N GLY A 62 11.94 -0.76 6.93
CA GLY A 62 11.35 -0.99 8.25
C GLY A 62 10.06 -0.21 8.46
N SER A 63 10.05 1.08 8.10
CA SER A 63 8.85 1.92 8.19
C SER A 63 7.74 1.45 7.24
N GLN A 64 8.08 1.15 5.99
CA GLN A 64 7.09 0.70 4.99
C GLN A 64 6.51 -0.68 5.33
N THR A 65 7.34 -1.63 5.80
CA THR A 65 6.87 -2.95 6.23
C THR A 65 5.99 -2.85 7.48
N THR A 66 6.37 -1.99 8.45
CA THR A 66 5.54 -1.74 9.63
C THR A 66 4.19 -1.17 9.22
N GLN A 67 4.15 -0.16 8.32
CA GLN A 67 2.90 0.39 7.80
C GLN A 67 2.06 -0.65 7.05
N GLN A 68 2.71 -1.53 6.27
CA GLN A 68 2.03 -2.57 5.50
C GLN A 68 1.37 -3.64 6.38
N VAL A 69 1.91 -3.93 7.56
CA VAL A 69 1.34 -4.95 8.46
C VAL A 69 0.43 -4.34 9.54
N SER A 70 0.65 -3.08 9.92
CA SER A 70 -0.14 -2.40 10.95
C SER A 70 -1.38 -1.72 10.40
N SER A 71 -1.39 -1.40 9.10
CA SER A 71 -2.52 -0.75 8.44
C SER A 71 -3.45 -1.79 7.84
N GLY A 72 -4.75 -1.54 7.91
CA GLY A 72 -5.75 -2.41 7.31
C GLY A 72 -7.14 -1.82 7.35
N ILE A 73 -7.96 -2.21 6.38
CA ILE A 73 -9.40 -1.90 6.36
C ILE A 73 -10.15 -3.09 6.94
N ILE A 74 -11.09 -2.81 7.83
CA ILE A 74 -12.03 -3.79 8.37
C ILE A 74 -13.42 -3.47 7.82
N VAL A 75 -14.06 -4.47 7.22
CA VAL A 75 -15.47 -4.41 6.84
C VAL A 75 -16.31 -4.78 8.05
N GLN A 76 -17.16 -3.87 8.52
CA GLN A 76 -17.97 -4.09 9.72
C GLN A 76 -19.30 -4.75 9.40
N SER A 77 -20.02 -4.22 8.41
CA SER A 77 -21.32 -4.74 8.00
C SER A 77 -21.59 -4.41 6.54
N VAL A 78 -22.44 -5.20 5.91
CA VAL A 78 -22.86 -4.99 4.53
C VAL A 78 -24.37 -4.96 4.48
N TRP A 79 -24.93 -3.90 3.91
CA TRP A 79 -26.36 -3.71 3.79
C TRP A 79 -26.76 -3.63 2.32
N GLY A 80 -27.88 -4.24 1.97
CA GLY A 80 -28.47 -4.18 0.64
C GLY A 80 -29.81 -3.45 0.63
N LEU A 81 -30.08 -2.72 -0.45
CA LEU A 81 -31.40 -2.18 -0.77
C LEU A 81 -32.07 -3.05 -1.83
N ASP A 82 -33.21 -3.63 -1.49
CA ASP A 82 -34.10 -4.29 -2.44
C ASP A 82 -34.96 -3.25 -3.20
N SER A 83 -35.23 -3.51 -4.47
CA SER A 83 -36.06 -2.60 -5.28
C SER A 83 -37.55 -2.89 -5.24
N ASN A 84 -37.98 -4.06 -4.80
CA ASN A 84 -39.40 -4.35 -4.74
C ASN A 84 -39.77 -5.12 -3.49
N ALA A 85 -39.95 -4.37 -2.41
CA ALA A 85 -40.44 -4.90 -1.14
C ALA A 85 -41.88 -5.44 -1.19
N SER A 86 -42.58 -5.31 -2.32
CA SER A 86 -43.96 -5.79 -2.48
C SER A 86 -44.03 -7.26 -2.91
N ASP A 87 -42.97 -7.78 -3.56
CA ASP A 87 -42.92 -9.15 -4.08
C ASP A 87 -41.68 -9.88 -3.54
N PRO A 88 -41.80 -10.60 -2.40
CA PRO A 88 -40.67 -11.23 -1.72
C PRO A 88 -39.91 -12.27 -2.54
N GLU A 89 -40.52 -12.77 -3.62
CA GLU A 89 -40.01 -13.86 -4.48
C GLU A 89 -39.38 -13.35 -5.79
N ALA A 90 -39.59 -12.07 -6.15
CA ALA A 90 -39.10 -11.48 -7.41
C ALA A 90 -38.15 -10.28 -7.21
N GLY A 91 -37.94 -9.87 -5.96
CA GLY A 91 -37.00 -8.79 -5.63
C GLY A 91 -35.54 -9.16 -5.93
N TYR A 92 -34.73 -8.14 -6.17
CA TYR A 92 -33.28 -8.23 -6.32
C TYR A 92 -32.63 -7.02 -5.65
N ILE A 93 -31.40 -7.19 -5.15
CA ILE A 93 -30.68 -6.10 -4.50
C ILE A 93 -30.13 -5.17 -5.57
N HIS A 94 -30.44 -3.88 -5.46
CA HIS A 94 -29.98 -2.85 -6.40
C HIS A 94 -28.72 -2.13 -5.96
N TRP A 95 -28.66 -1.82 -4.67
CA TRP A 95 -27.61 -1.01 -4.08
C TRP A 95 -27.07 -1.71 -2.86
N ILE A 96 -25.76 -1.59 -2.65
CA ILE A 96 -25.12 -2.09 -1.45
C ILE A 96 -24.36 -0.93 -0.80
N ALA A 97 -24.45 -0.88 0.52
CA ALA A 97 -23.63 -0.04 1.38
C ALA A 97 -22.72 -0.94 2.22
N ILE A 98 -21.40 -0.85 2.00
CA ILE A 98 -20.38 -1.62 2.72
C ILE A 98 -19.77 -0.69 3.76
N TYR A 99 -20.01 -0.95 5.03
CA TYR A 99 -19.44 -0.15 6.12
C TYR A 99 -18.02 -0.60 6.39
N VAL A 100 -17.10 0.35 6.31
CA VAL A 100 -15.68 0.15 6.52
C VAL A 100 -15.16 1.09 7.59
N THR A 101 -14.28 0.54 8.42
CA THR A 101 -13.51 1.28 9.41
C THR A 101 -12.05 0.89 9.31
N LEU A 102 -11.19 1.77 9.78
CA LEU A 102 -9.76 1.47 9.85
C LEU A 102 -9.46 0.55 11.05
N GLY A 103 -8.53 -0.39 10.90
CA GLY A 103 -8.06 -1.23 12.00
C GLY A 103 -7.38 -0.43 13.12
N THR A 104 -7.34 -1.00 14.32
CA THR A 104 -6.65 -0.37 15.46
C THR A 104 -5.15 -0.26 15.20
N GLY A 105 -4.56 0.92 15.39
CA GLY A 105 -3.12 1.15 15.17
C GLY A 105 -2.72 1.33 13.71
N SER A 106 -3.70 1.38 12.79
CA SER A 106 -3.47 1.67 11.39
C SER A 106 -3.16 3.15 11.15
N SER A 107 -2.31 3.41 10.15
CA SER A 107 -2.08 4.77 9.67
C SER A 107 -3.21 5.22 8.75
N PRO A 108 -3.50 6.53 8.66
CA PRO A 108 -4.53 7.03 7.76
C PRO A 108 -4.31 6.58 6.31
N LEU A 109 -5.39 6.24 5.62
CA LEU A 109 -5.35 5.64 4.31
C LEU A 109 -6.23 6.43 3.33
N ASN A 110 -5.73 6.67 2.12
CA ASN A 110 -6.55 7.26 1.07
C ASN A 110 -7.42 6.20 0.36
N LEU A 111 -8.74 6.30 0.50
CA LEU A 111 -9.71 5.42 -0.16
C LEU A 111 -9.88 5.73 -1.65
N GLY A 112 -9.43 6.91 -2.11
CA GLY A 112 -9.51 7.30 -3.52
C GLY A 112 -8.64 6.43 -4.44
N ASN A 113 -7.63 5.77 -3.86
CA ASN A 113 -6.74 4.84 -4.56
C ASN A 113 -7.02 3.38 -4.17
N ALA A 114 -8.02 3.13 -3.32
CA ALA A 114 -8.43 1.78 -2.98
C ALA A 114 -9.24 1.16 -4.13
N THR A 115 -9.14 -0.16 -4.27
CA THR A 115 -9.92 -0.93 -5.24
C THR A 115 -10.86 -1.86 -4.50
N LEU A 116 -12.10 -1.92 -4.96
CA LEU A 116 -13.10 -2.85 -4.45
C LEU A 116 -13.27 -3.96 -5.49
N SER A 117 -12.91 -5.19 -5.12
CA SER A 117 -13.20 -6.36 -5.96
C SER A 117 -14.43 -7.08 -5.42
N LEU A 118 -15.39 -7.38 -6.29
CA LEU A 118 -16.56 -8.18 -5.99
C LEU A 118 -16.70 -9.27 -7.04
N THR A 119 -17.09 -10.46 -6.61
CA THR A 119 -17.33 -11.61 -7.48
C THR A 119 -18.70 -12.18 -7.18
N TYR A 120 -19.48 -12.39 -8.24
CA TYR A 120 -20.84 -12.89 -8.20
C TYR A 120 -21.09 -13.80 -9.40
N GLN A 121 -21.60 -15.01 -9.17
CA GLN A 121 -21.91 -16.00 -10.21
C GLN A 121 -20.81 -16.20 -11.28
N GLY A 122 -19.54 -16.22 -10.85
CA GLY A 122 -18.40 -16.40 -11.75
C GLY A 122 -17.95 -15.14 -12.51
N VAL A 123 -18.62 -14.00 -12.32
CA VAL A 123 -18.20 -12.70 -12.85
C VAL A 123 -17.52 -11.91 -11.75
N SER A 124 -16.28 -11.46 -11.99
CA SER A 124 -15.54 -10.60 -11.09
C SER A 124 -15.49 -9.17 -11.63
N ALA A 125 -15.91 -8.21 -10.82
CA ALA A 125 -15.82 -6.78 -11.09
C ALA A 125 -14.77 -6.15 -10.16
N SER A 126 -14.00 -5.20 -10.72
CA SER A 126 -13.06 -4.37 -9.96
C SER A 126 -13.51 -2.92 -10.09
N LEU A 127 -13.93 -2.33 -8.97
CA LEU A 127 -14.46 -1.00 -8.88
C LEU A 127 -13.42 -0.04 -8.30
N THR A 128 -13.35 1.17 -8.86
CA THR A 128 -12.49 2.25 -8.39
C THR A 128 -13.31 3.42 -7.86
N TYR A 129 -12.72 4.30 -7.07
CA TYR A 129 -13.43 5.46 -6.57
C TYR A 129 -13.79 6.43 -7.69
N LEU A 130 -15.07 6.82 -7.79
CA LEU A 130 -15.49 7.89 -8.72
C LEU A 130 -15.15 9.25 -8.11
N LYS A 131 -14.25 9.99 -8.75
CA LYS A 131 -13.83 11.32 -8.28
C LYS A 131 -15.05 12.23 -8.09
N ASN A 132 -15.15 12.83 -6.90
CA ASN A 132 -16.26 13.68 -6.44
C ASN A 132 -17.59 12.97 -6.17
N ALA A 133 -17.69 11.64 -6.31
CA ALA A 133 -18.85 10.87 -5.83
C ALA A 133 -18.73 10.66 -4.31
N TYR A 134 -18.72 11.77 -3.59
CA TYR A 134 -18.54 11.85 -2.16
C TYR A 134 -19.68 12.61 -1.53
N ASN A 135 -20.29 11.97 -0.54
CA ASN A 135 -21.35 12.57 0.25
C ASN A 135 -20.99 12.48 1.73
N SER A 136 -21.45 13.45 2.52
CA SER A 136 -21.25 13.42 3.98
C SER A 136 -22.59 13.40 4.70
N ALA A 137 -22.74 12.43 5.59
CA ALA A 137 -23.85 12.26 6.50
C ALA A 137 -23.40 12.42 7.98
N THR A 138 -22.31 13.16 8.21
CA THR A 138 -21.71 13.38 9.54
C THR A 138 -22.63 14.10 10.53
N SER A 139 -23.61 14.86 10.06
CA SER A 139 -24.67 15.45 10.89
C SER A 139 -25.84 14.49 11.17
N GLY A 140 -25.70 13.22 10.79
CA GLY A 140 -26.76 12.22 10.80
C GLY A 140 -27.57 12.19 9.51
N THR A 141 -28.10 11.01 9.16
CA THR A 141 -29.02 10.83 8.04
C THR A 141 -30.18 9.93 8.44
N LYS A 142 -31.37 10.17 7.85
CA LYS A 142 -32.55 9.32 8.03
C LYS A 142 -32.47 8.02 7.24
N ASN A 143 -31.73 8.02 6.13
CA ASN A 143 -31.59 6.86 5.26
C ASN A 143 -30.27 6.94 4.46
N VAL A 144 -29.40 5.95 4.64
CA VAL A 144 -28.12 5.82 3.93
C VAL A 144 -28.30 5.42 2.46
N PHE A 145 -29.47 4.90 2.10
CA PHE A 145 -29.86 4.58 0.72
C PHE A 145 -30.61 5.71 0.01
N ASN A 146 -30.50 6.96 0.48
CA ASN A 146 -31.12 8.10 -0.21
C ASN A 146 -30.55 8.25 -1.63
N SER A 147 -31.43 8.39 -2.63
CA SER A 147 -31.07 8.53 -4.04
C SER A 147 -30.06 9.63 -4.33
N SER A 148 -29.98 10.68 -3.50
CA SER A 148 -29.00 11.75 -3.65
C SER A 148 -27.55 11.27 -3.50
N TYR A 149 -27.30 10.28 -2.64
CA TYR A 149 -25.95 9.75 -2.43
C TYR A 149 -25.44 8.87 -3.59
N PHE A 150 -26.36 8.40 -4.43
CA PHE A 150 -26.08 7.58 -5.62
C PHE A 150 -26.23 8.39 -6.91
N ALA A 151 -26.41 9.71 -6.83
CA ALA A 151 -26.70 10.54 -7.99
C ALA A 151 -25.60 10.46 -9.06
N ASP A 152 -24.34 10.32 -8.64
CA ASP A 152 -23.16 10.23 -9.50
C ASP A 152 -22.92 8.81 -10.05
N LEU A 153 -23.50 7.79 -9.42
CA LEU A 153 -23.41 6.38 -9.84
C LEU A 153 -24.49 6.04 -10.87
N LYS A 154 -24.41 6.68 -12.04
CA LYS A 154 -25.34 6.48 -13.17
C LYS A 154 -24.63 6.13 -14.46
N GLY A 155 -25.31 5.37 -15.33
CA GLY A 155 -24.79 4.98 -16.64
C GLY A 155 -23.47 4.19 -16.53
N ALA A 156 -22.51 4.51 -17.40
CA ALA A 156 -21.20 3.85 -17.41
C ALA A 156 -20.39 4.03 -16.12
N ASN A 157 -20.68 5.09 -15.33
CA ASN A 157 -19.97 5.28 -14.06
C ASN A 157 -20.37 4.24 -13.01
N ALA A 158 -21.60 3.73 -13.08
CA ALA A 158 -22.14 2.79 -12.11
C ALA A 158 -21.57 1.37 -12.26
N THR A 159 -21.00 1.03 -13.41
CA THR A 159 -20.51 -0.34 -13.71
C THR A 159 -19.10 -0.59 -13.19
N SER A 160 -18.30 0.47 -13.04
CA SER A 160 -16.85 0.36 -12.78
C SER A 160 -16.38 1.19 -11.59
N HIS A 161 -17.30 1.90 -10.91
CA HIS A 161 -16.94 2.75 -9.80
C HIS A 161 -17.83 2.58 -8.57
N PHE A 162 -17.26 2.92 -7.41
CA PHE A 162 -17.99 3.06 -6.15
C PHE A 162 -17.96 4.53 -5.69
N ALA A 163 -18.97 4.90 -4.91
CA ALA A 163 -19.06 6.20 -4.25
C ALA A 163 -18.77 6.05 -2.75
N ILE A 164 -18.44 7.17 -2.10
CA ILE A 164 -18.09 7.20 -0.68
C ILE A 164 -19.11 8.05 0.08
N LEU A 165 -19.63 7.50 1.17
CA LEU A 165 -20.48 8.20 2.11
C LEU A 165 -19.84 8.21 3.50
N THR A 166 -19.49 9.38 4.03
CA THR A 166 -18.98 9.49 5.40
C THR A 166 -20.11 9.52 6.41
N ILE A 167 -20.06 8.62 7.39
CA ILE A 167 -21.03 8.52 8.48
C ILE A 167 -20.48 9.23 9.71
N SER A 168 -19.21 8.97 10.03
CA SER A 168 -18.47 9.62 11.11
C SER A 168 -17.10 10.03 10.60
N ASP A 169 -16.74 11.30 10.77
CA ASP A 169 -15.41 11.84 10.44
C ASP A 169 -15.06 12.94 11.47
N PRO A 170 -14.67 12.55 12.71
CA PRO A 170 -14.23 13.49 13.72
C PRO A 170 -13.01 14.33 13.29
N ALA A 171 -12.12 13.76 12.47
CA ALA A 171 -10.89 14.42 12.02
C ALA A 171 -11.11 15.39 10.84
N LYS A 172 -12.28 15.36 10.20
CA LYS A 172 -12.61 16.12 8.97
C LYS A 172 -11.60 15.87 7.85
N SER A 173 -11.08 14.65 7.77
CA SER A 173 -10.02 14.27 6.84
C SER A 173 -10.55 13.77 5.49
N MET A 174 -11.86 13.55 5.39
CA MET A 174 -12.51 13.06 4.18
C MET A 174 -13.02 14.18 3.29
N THR A 175 -12.47 14.25 2.08
CA THR A 175 -12.94 15.17 1.03
C THR A 175 -13.22 14.41 -0.27
N GLY A 176 -14.06 14.96 -1.15
CA GLY A 176 -14.40 14.30 -2.41
C GLY A 176 -13.23 14.09 -3.38
N ALA A 177 -12.18 14.93 -3.29
CA ALA A 177 -10.96 14.77 -4.08
C ALA A 177 -9.93 13.86 -3.39
N TYR A 178 -9.85 13.93 -2.06
CA TYR A 178 -8.93 13.16 -1.24
C TYR A 178 -9.67 12.58 -0.03
N PRO A 179 -10.33 11.42 -0.20
CA PRO A 179 -11.03 10.76 0.89
C PRO A 179 -10.03 9.94 1.72
N VAL A 180 -9.46 10.55 2.75
CA VAL A 180 -8.53 9.89 3.68
C VAL A 180 -9.30 9.39 4.89
N ILE A 181 -9.24 8.07 5.16
CA ILE A 181 -9.83 7.46 6.36
C ILE A 181 -8.81 7.47 7.48
N SER A 182 -9.22 7.94 8.65
CA SER A 182 -8.42 8.02 9.86
C SER A 182 -9.04 7.18 10.98
N ALA A 183 -8.34 7.08 12.11
CA ALA A 183 -8.80 6.28 13.24
C ALA A 183 -10.06 6.91 13.87
N GLY A 184 -11.12 6.11 13.99
CA GLY A 184 -12.42 6.57 14.51
C GLY A 184 -13.39 7.06 13.43
N ASP A 185 -12.97 7.06 12.17
CA ASP A 185 -13.86 7.34 11.05
C ASP A 185 -14.66 6.10 10.66
N GLU A 186 -15.90 6.32 10.25
CA GLU A 186 -16.80 5.29 9.73
C GLU A 186 -17.35 5.75 8.39
N VAL A 187 -17.18 4.90 7.38
CA VAL A 187 -17.48 5.22 6.00
C VAL A 187 -18.24 4.08 5.35
N ALA A 188 -19.26 4.41 4.58
CA ALA A 188 -19.97 3.46 3.73
C ALA A 188 -19.49 3.60 2.28
N LEU A 189 -19.01 2.49 1.71
CA LEU A 189 -18.75 2.36 0.27
C LEU A 189 -20.05 1.99 -0.42
N LEU A 190 -20.50 2.84 -1.34
CA LEU A 190 -21.76 2.71 -2.04
C LEU A 190 -21.53 2.12 -3.43
N VAL A 191 -22.26 1.06 -3.76
CA VAL A 191 -22.12 0.33 -5.03
C VAL A 191 -23.47 0.09 -5.67
N ASN A 192 -23.54 0.29 -7.00
CA ASN A 192 -24.69 -0.08 -7.81
C ASN A 192 -24.54 -1.52 -8.32
N VAL A 193 -25.08 -2.50 -7.60
CA VAL A 193 -24.96 -3.90 -8.02
C VAL A 193 -25.85 -4.25 -9.20
N THR A 194 -26.93 -3.50 -9.46
CA THR A 194 -27.72 -3.65 -10.68
C THR A 194 -26.90 -3.32 -11.93
N ALA A 195 -26.14 -2.23 -11.89
CA ALA A 195 -25.29 -1.84 -13.03
C ALA A 195 -24.10 -2.78 -13.21
N VAL A 196 -23.51 -3.28 -12.12
CA VAL A 196 -22.29 -4.11 -12.16
C VAL A 196 -22.62 -5.55 -12.57
N PHE A 197 -23.67 -6.15 -12.01
CA PHE A 197 -23.98 -7.58 -12.14
C PHE A 197 -25.38 -7.89 -12.68
N GLY A 198 -26.21 -6.87 -12.96
CA GLY A 198 -27.62 -7.07 -13.27
C GLY A 198 -28.51 -7.24 -12.04
N GLY A 199 -27.94 -7.08 -10.83
CA GLY A 199 -28.64 -7.21 -9.55
C GLY A 199 -28.28 -8.52 -8.84
N LEU A 200 -28.39 -8.52 -7.51
CA LEU A 200 -28.20 -9.76 -6.75
C LEU A 200 -29.52 -10.46 -6.51
N THR A 201 -29.61 -11.70 -6.97
CA THR A 201 -30.75 -12.57 -6.73
C THR A 201 -30.59 -13.33 -5.42
N GLN A 202 -31.67 -13.97 -4.98
CA GLN A 202 -31.76 -14.66 -3.70
C GLN A 202 -30.92 -15.94 -3.65
N GLY A 203 -30.42 -16.29 -2.45
CA GLY A 203 -29.68 -17.54 -2.21
C GLY A 203 -28.31 -17.63 -2.91
N GLN A 204 -27.76 -16.51 -3.39
CA GLN A 204 -26.49 -16.49 -4.12
C GLN A 204 -25.37 -15.96 -3.23
N SER A 205 -24.19 -16.58 -3.36
CA SER A 205 -22.99 -16.14 -2.65
C SER A 205 -22.30 -15.00 -3.38
N VAL A 206 -21.93 -13.95 -2.65
CA VAL A 206 -21.06 -12.87 -3.10
C VAL A 206 -19.79 -12.90 -2.27
N SER A 207 -18.65 -12.81 -2.94
CA SER A 207 -17.35 -12.73 -2.29
C SER A 207 -16.55 -11.57 -2.87
N GLY A 208 -15.74 -10.91 -2.06
CA GLY A 208 -14.94 -9.80 -2.51
C GLY A 208 -13.99 -9.29 -1.45
N SER A 209 -13.32 -8.20 -1.78
CA SER A 209 -12.43 -7.53 -0.84
C SER A 209 -12.24 -6.05 -1.19
N VAL A 210 -12.12 -5.23 -0.16
CA VAL A 210 -11.65 -3.84 -0.26
C VAL A 210 -10.15 -3.85 -0.08
N VAL A 211 -9.41 -3.55 -1.15
CA VAL A 211 -7.94 -3.57 -1.15
C VAL A 211 -7.42 -2.12 -1.05
N PRO A 212 -6.77 -1.76 0.06
CA PRO A 212 -6.09 -0.48 0.17
C PRO A 212 -4.77 -0.45 -0.60
N VAL A 213 -4.18 0.74 -0.81
CA VAL A 213 -2.84 0.87 -1.41
C VAL A 213 -1.74 0.26 -0.52
N VAL A 214 -1.92 0.39 0.80
CA VAL A 214 -1.01 -0.13 1.84
C VAL A 214 -1.87 -0.74 2.93
N GLY A 215 -1.45 -1.89 3.45
CA GLY A 215 -2.16 -2.59 4.51
C GLY A 215 -2.89 -3.86 4.06
N SER A 216 -3.61 -4.47 5.00
CA SER A 216 -4.44 -5.64 4.75
C SER A 216 -5.78 -5.27 4.10
N ALA A 217 -6.25 -6.16 3.23
CA ALA A 217 -7.55 -6.02 2.57
C ALA A 217 -8.69 -6.42 3.51
N GLY A 218 -9.78 -5.65 3.46
CA GLY A 218 -11.02 -6.00 4.15
C GLY A 218 -11.79 -7.03 3.33
N VAL A 219 -12.11 -8.18 3.92
CA VAL A 219 -12.84 -9.27 3.22
C VAL A 219 -14.34 -9.04 3.29
N ILE A 220 -15.01 -9.26 2.16
CA ILE A 220 -16.46 -9.23 2.03
C ILE A 220 -16.90 -10.63 1.65
N GLN A 221 -17.78 -11.24 2.43
CA GLN A 221 -18.37 -12.51 2.06
C GLN A 221 -19.75 -12.62 2.69
N PHE A 222 -20.75 -12.78 1.84
CA PHE A 222 -22.12 -12.98 2.28
C PHE A 222 -22.89 -13.85 1.29
N THR A 223 -24.00 -14.40 1.76
CA THR A 223 -24.98 -15.07 0.91
C THR A 223 -26.28 -14.32 1.02
N THR A 224 -26.87 -13.91 -0.10
CA THR A 224 -28.16 -13.23 -0.09
C THR A 224 -29.24 -14.17 0.48
N PRO A 225 -30.17 -13.67 1.30
CA PRO A 225 -31.25 -14.50 1.83
C PRO A 225 -32.15 -15.03 0.71
N VAL A 226 -32.89 -16.10 1.03
CA VAL A 226 -33.79 -16.79 0.08
C VAL A 226 -35.13 -16.08 -0.12
N ALA A 227 -35.39 -14.99 0.60
CA ALA A 227 -36.57 -14.14 0.44
C ALA A 227 -36.27 -12.72 0.93
N PHE A 228 -36.77 -11.70 0.24
CA PHE A 228 -36.61 -10.30 0.62
C PHE A 228 -37.89 -9.77 1.25
N THR A 229 -37.92 -9.70 2.58
CA THR A 229 -39.11 -9.30 3.35
C THR A 229 -39.11 -7.83 3.73
N THR A 230 -37.96 -7.15 3.62
CA THR A 230 -37.77 -5.74 3.98
C THR A 230 -37.00 -5.02 2.89
N THR A 231 -37.23 -3.71 2.75
CA THR A 231 -36.55 -2.88 1.74
C THR A 231 -35.05 -2.78 1.97
N VAL A 232 -34.62 -2.77 3.24
CA VAL A 232 -33.20 -2.78 3.64
C VAL A 232 -32.91 -4.08 4.35
N ILE A 233 -31.85 -4.76 3.94
CA ILE A 233 -31.49 -6.10 4.41
C ILE A 233 -30.03 -6.10 4.82
N GLN A 234 -29.74 -6.67 5.99
CA GLN A 234 -28.37 -6.95 6.40
C GLN A 234 -27.87 -8.22 5.71
N LEU A 235 -26.71 -8.13 5.08
CA LEU A 235 -26.08 -9.21 4.33
C LEU A 235 -24.88 -9.81 5.09
N GLN A 236 -24.16 -8.98 5.85
CA GLN A 236 -23.03 -9.36 6.70
C GLN A 236 -23.09 -8.62 8.04
#